data_AF-A0A538RF25-F1
#
_entry.id   AF-A0A538RF25-F1
#
_cell.length_a   1.000
_cell.length_b   1.000
_cell.length_c   1.000
_cell.angle_alpha   90.00
_cell.angle_beta   90.00
_cell.angle_gamma   90.00
#
_symmetry.space_group_name_H-M   'P 1'
#
loop_
_entity.id
_entity.type
_entity.pdbx_description
1 polymer ?
#
loop_
_entity_poly.entity_id
_entity_poly.type
_entity_poly.pdbx_seq_one_letter_code
_entity_poly.pdbx_strand_id
1 'polypeptide(L)'
;MVSPTIRTSATSARWARMSSSRPPRTIVTLPVSAVIMGLRRQHGVIASHAMHSAAAVLSAARAELARFPGVLEGLLGGLDAAGWRARPAPGEWAPVEVVCHLRDEEVEDFGARVDVILAGGARFAPIEPERWAVERRYADADGPAALAEFRARRAASLVSLAAIPPERLVGAIEHRRTGRLSGLDLVAAWVAHDRLHLAQLAGTLARTWTTRWAPLRTDYAGPIPYAP
;
A
#
# COMPACT_ATOMS: atom_id res chain seq x y z
N MET A 1 72.92 24.17 -39.99
CA MET A 1 72.81 25.31 -39.06
C MET A 1 71.40 25.30 -38.49
N VAL A 2 71.15 24.49 -37.46
CA VAL A 2 71.21 24.78 -36.01
C VAL A 2 70.14 25.79 -35.57
N SER A 3 69.19 25.29 -34.77
CA SER A 3 68.12 26.00 -34.04
C SER A 3 68.64 27.15 -33.15
N PRO A 4 67.71 27.88 -32.51
CA PRO A 4 67.69 27.69 -31.06
C PRO A 4 66.28 27.55 -30.47
N THR A 5 66.22 26.58 -29.57
CA THR A 5 65.26 26.40 -28.49
C THR A 5 65.46 27.50 -27.44
N ILE A 6 64.39 28.07 -26.88
CA ILE A 6 64.43 28.64 -25.52
C ILE A 6 63.35 27.99 -24.66
N ARG A 7 63.82 27.61 -23.48
CA ARG A 7 63.25 26.85 -22.38
C ARG A 7 62.97 27.83 -21.22
N THR A 8 62.33 27.30 -20.17
CA THR A 8 62.16 27.78 -18.77
C THR A 8 60.80 28.43 -18.49
N SER A 9 60.13 28.22 -17.34
CA SER A 9 60.40 27.42 -16.14
C SER A 9 59.10 27.26 -15.35
N ALA A 10 59.02 26.18 -14.58
CA ALA A 10 57.99 25.92 -13.60
C ALA A 10 58.02 26.91 -12.42
N THR A 11 56.85 27.21 -11.86
CA THR A 11 56.71 27.59 -10.45
C THR A 11 55.53 26.86 -9.82
N SER A 12 55.89 26.09 -8.81
CA SER A 12 55.05 25.38 -7.85
C SER A 12 54.17 26.33 -7.03
N ALA A 13 52.93 25.93 -6.74
CA ALA A 13 52.26 26.33 -5.51
C ALA A 13 51.37 25.18 -5.03
N ARG A 14 51.96 24.42 -4.11
CA ARG A 14 51.36 23.39 -3.27
C ARG A 14 50.75 24.10 -2.06
N TRP A 15 49.43 24.03 -1.86
CA TRP A 15 48.83 24.36 -0.55
C TRP A 15 47.78 23.31 -0.15
N ALA A 16 48.17 22.62 0.93
CA ALA A 16 47.39 22.10 2.04
C ALA A 16 46.12 21.28 1.78
N ARG A 17 46.26 19.99 2.07
CA ARG A 17 45.22 19.11 2.60
C ARG A 17 44.64 19.76 3.88
N MET A 18 43.34 19.98 3.93
CA MET A 18 42.61 20.01 5.20
C MET A 18 41.92 18.66 5.37
N SER A 19 42.45 17.91 6.32
CA SER A 19 41.85 16.71 6.89
C SER A 19 40.56 17.09 7.61
N SER A 20 39.41 16.61 7.12
CA SER A 20 38.22 16.46 7.97
C SER A 20 38.01 14.98 8.25
N SER A 21 38.60 14.50 9.33
CA SER A 21 38.26 13.22 9.94
C SER A 21 36.85 13.33 10.53
N ARG A 22 35.83 12.92 9.77
CA ARG A 22 34.52 12.58 10.34
C ARG A 22 34.62 11.15 10.91
N PRO A 23 34.18 10.91 12.16
CA PRO A 23 34.13 9.56 12.69
C PRO A 23 33.11 8.72 11.89
N PRO A 24 33.30 7.40 11.78
CA PRO A 24 32.31 6.55 11.14
C PRO A 24 31.03 6.59 11.98
N ARG A 25 29.93 7.04 11.37
CA ARG A 25 28.61 6.78 11.92
C ARG A 25 28.35 5.29 11.75
N THR A 26 28.40 4.54 12.84
CA THR A 26 27.88 3.18 12.90
C THR A 26 26.38 3.27 12.55
N ILE A 27 26.05 2.99 11.30
CA ILE A 27 24.67 2.77 10.88
C ILE A 27 24.31 1.39 11.44
N VAL A 28 23.50 1.38 12.49
CA VAL A 28 22.80 0.17 12.90
C VAL A 28 21.72 -0.07 11.86
N THR A 29 22.01 -0.98 10.92
CA THR A 29 21.03 -1.50 9.97
C THR A 29 20.06 -2.37 10.76
N LEU A 30 18.86 -1.86 11.06
CA LEU A 30 17.78 -2.71 11.56
C LEU A 30 17.10 -3.35 10.35
N PRO A 31 16.99 -4.69 10.27
CA PRO A 31 16.15 -5.32 9.25
C PRO A 31 14.70 -4.90 9.46
N VAL A 32 13.96 -4.64 8.37
CA VAL A 32 12.49 -4.51 8.40
C VAL A 32 11.91 -5.91 8.59
N SER A 33 12.08 -6.42 9.79
CA SER A 33 11.45 -7.62 10.35
C SER A 33 11.56 -7.44 11.86
N ALA A 34 10.40 -7.37 12.52
CA ALA A 34 10.19 -7.17 13.96
C ALA A 34 10.05 -5.72 14.44
N VAL A 35 8.80 -5.23 14.42
CA VAL A 35 8.26 -4.47 15.56
C VAL A 35 7.17 -5.33 16.21
N ILE A 36 7.61 -6.39 16.91
CA ILE A 36 6.82 -7.07 17.95
C ILE A 36 7.79 -7.46 19.08
N MET A 37 7.93 -6.58 20.08
CA MET A 37 8.26 -6.88 21.49
C MET A 37 8.44 -5.55 22.23
N GLY A 38 7.75 -5.20 23.30
CA GLY A 38 6.70 -5.90 24.04
C GLY A 38 6.04 -4.91 24.99
N LEU A 39 4.73 -5.04 25.17
CA LEU A 39 4.02 -4.48 26.31
C LEU A 39 3.45 -5.66 27.08
N ARG A 40 4.08 -5.95 28.22
CA ARG A 40 3.55 -6.84 29.23
C ARG A 40 2.16 -6.32 29.63
N ARG A 41 1.10 -7.04 29.28
CA ARG A 41 -0.23 -6.80 29.85
C ARG A 41 -0.20 -7.25 31.30
N GLN A 42 -0.25 -6.30 32.23
CA GLN A 42 -0.81 -6.57 33.55
C GLN A 42 -2.34 -6.47 33.47
N HIS A 43 -2.96 -7.31 34.28
CA HIS A 43 -4.37 -7.62 34.34
C HIS A 43 -5.26 -6.40 34.55
N GLY A 44 -6.38 -6.38 33.81
CA GLY A 44 -7.51 -5.50 34.03
C GLY A 44 -8.65 -5.96 33.13
N VAL A 45 -9.50 -6.85 33.65
CA VAL A 45 -10.81 -7.14 33.07
C VAL A 45 -11.64 -5.87 33.21
N ILE A 46 -11.49 -4.95 32.25
CA ILE A 46 -12.48 -3.90 32.03
C ILE A 46 -13.38 -4.45 30.93
N ALA A 47 -14.61 -4.77 31.31
CA ALA A 47 -15.66 -5.15 30.37
C ALA A 47 -15.85 -4.03 29.34
N SER A 48 -15.24 -4.18 28.17
CA SER A 48 -15.40 -3.29 27.02
C SER A 48 -16.73 -3.56 26.32
N HIS A 49 -17.85 -3.35 27.02
CA HIS A 49 -19.20 -3.44 26.46
C HIS A 49 -19.63 -2.15 25.72
N ALA A 50 -18.67 -1.40 25.17
CA ALA A 50 -18.94 -0.26 24.29
C ALA A 50 -18.00 -0.20 23.07
N MET A 51 -17.53 -1.35 22.59
CA MET A 51 -17.03 -1.45 21.22
C MET A 51 -18.23 -1.74 20.33
N HIS A 52 -18.49 -0.83 19.39
CA HIS A 52 -19.64 -0.72 18.49
C HIS A 52 -20.46 -2.02 18.29
N SER A 53 -21.79 -1.94 18.42
CA SER A 53 -22.67 -3.08 18.09
C SER A 53 -22.36 -3.61 16.67
N ALA A 54 -22.62 -4.90 16.42
CA ALA A 54 -22.40 -5.50 15.10
C ALA A 54 -23.06 -4.68 13.98
N ALA A 55 -24.27 -4.15 14.24
CA ALA A 55 -24.99 -3.26 13.35
C ALA A 55 -24.23 -1.94 13.10
N ALA A 56 -23.69 -1.32 14.13
CA ALA A 56 -22.92 -0.08 14.00
C ALA A 56 -21.61 -0.29 13.22
N VAL A 57 -20.90 -1.39 13.46
CA VAL A 57 -19.69 -1.75 12.69
C VAL A 57 -20.03 -1.96 11.22
N LEU A 58 -21.02 -2.79 10.92
CA LEU A 58 -21.42 -3.08 9.54
C LEU A 58 -21.89 -1.82 8.81
N SER A 59 -22.69 -0.97 9.47
CA SER A 59 -23.15 0.30 8.90
C SER A 59 -21.99 1.25 8.60
N ALA A 60 -21.07 1.44 9.54
CA ALA A 60 -19.92 2.32 9.36
C ALA A 60 -18.99 1.80 8.25
N ALA A 61 -18.71 0.50 8.24
CA ALA A 61 -17.85 -0.11 7.24
C ALA A 61 -18.45 0.00 5.84
N ARG A 62 -19.75 -0.27 5.65
CA ARG A 62 -20.43 -0.06 4.36
C ARG A 62 -20.33 1.38 3.88
N ALA A 63 -20.47 2.36 4.78
CA ALA A 63 -20.36 3.77 4.43
C ALA A 63 -18.93 4.16 4.00
N GLU A 64 -17.90 3.56 4.60
CA GLU A 64 -16.50 3.75 4.20
C GLU A 64 -16.21 3.08 2.85
N LEU A 65 -16.60 1.80 2.69
CA LEU A 65 -16.44 1.03 1.46
C LEU A 65 -17.15 1.70 0.27
N ALA A 66 -18.33 2.30 0.48
CA ALA A 66 -19.08 3.03 -0.55
C ALA A 66 -18.37 4.28 -1.06
N ARG A 67 -17.59 4.97 -0.22
CA ARG A 67 -16.87 6.19 -0.60
C ARG A 67 -15.61 5.91 -1.39
N PHE A 68 -14.98 4.76 -1.16
CA PHE A 68 -13.61 4.52 -1.62
C PHE A 68 -13.44 4.53 -3.15
N PRO A 69 -14.32 3.96 -3.99
CA PRO A 69 -14.19 4.08 -5.44
C PRO A 69 -14.12 5.54 -5.93
N GLY A 70 -14.93 6.43 -5.36
CA GLY A 70 -14.90 7.86 -5.70
C GLY A 70 -13.61 8.56 -5.26
N VAL A 71 -13.00 8.11 -4.15
CA VAL A 71 -11.67 8.59 -3.74
C VAL A 71 -10.61 8.18 -4.76
N LEU A 72 -10.66 6.94 -5.27
CA LEU A 72 -9.74 6.47 -6.30
C LEU A 72 -9.95 7.20 -7.64
N GLU A 73 -11.19 7.43 -8.04
CA GLU A 73 -11.51 8.22 -9.25
C GLU A 73 -10.91 9.62 -9.18
N GLY A 74 -11.05 10.30 -8.03
CA GLY A 74 -10.44 11.62 -7.83
C GLY A 74 -8.92 11.60 -7.80
N LEU A 75 -8.32 10.56 -7.19
CA LEU A 75 -6.88 10.43 -7.04
C LEU A 75 -6.16 10.05 -8.34
N LEU A 76 -6.76 9.17 -9.13
CA LEU A 76 -6.18 8.59 -10.35
C LEU A 76 -6.69 9.27 -11.63
N GLY A 77 -7.68 10.16 -11.51
CA GLY A 77 -8.21 10.95 -12.60
C GLY A 77 -7.12 11.78 -13.28
N GLY A 78 -7.10 11.75 -14.62
CA GLY A 78 -6.15 12.53 -15.43
C GLY A 78 -4.78 11.87 -15.63
N LEU A 79 -4.52 10.69 -15.05
CA LEU A 79 -3.36 9.90 -15.39
C LEU A 79 -3.41 9.46 -16.87
N ASP A 80 -2.32 9.70 -17.59
CA ASP A 80 -2.10 9.12 -18.92
C ASP A 80 -1.68 7.65 -18.83
N ALA A 81 -1.57 6.98 -19.98
CA ALA A 81 -1.21 5.57 -20.06
C ALA A 81 0.16 5.24 -19.42
N ALA A 82 1.10 6.19 -19.39
CA ALA A 82 2.40 6.02 -18.76
C ALA A 82 2.28 6.17 -17.23
N GLY A 83 1.50 7.15 -16.76
CA GLY A 83 1.25 7.37 -15.33
C GLY A 83 0.59 6.18 -14.65
N TRP A 84 -0.39 5.55 -15.32
CA TRP A 84 -1.01 4.31 -14.82
C TRP A 84 -0.02 3.15 -14.63
N ARG A 85 1.06 3.12 -15.41
CA ARG A 85 2.07 2.05 -15.43
C ARG A 85 3.38 2.44 -14.74
N ALA A 86 3.47 3.65 -14.22
CA ALA A 86 4.69 4.14 -13.59
C ALA A 86 4.87 3.48 -12.22
N ARG A 87 5.80 2.51 -12.16
CA ARG A 87 6.27 1.96 -10.88
C ARG A 87 7.23 2.95 -10.23
N PRO A 88 7.13 3.16 -8.91
CA PRO A 88 7.98 4.12 -8.24
C PRO A 88 9.39 3.57 -7.94
N ALA A 89 9.53 2.24 -7.88
CA ALA A 89 10.80 1.53 -7.74
C ALA A 89 10.69 0.09 -8.30
N PRO A 90 11.81 -0.59 -8.58
CA PRO A 90 11.80 -2.02 -8.90
C PRO A 90 11.15 -2.84 -7.78
N GLY A 91 10.26 -3.77 -8.14
CA GLY A 91 9.55 -4.63 -7.18
C GLY A 91 8.30 -3.99 -6.55
N GLU A 92 8.05 -2.71 -6.77
CA GLU A 92 6.81 -2.06 -6.32
C GLU A 92 5.74 -2.05 -7.42
N TRP A 93 4.48 -1.97 -7.02
CA TRP A 93 3.33 -1.93 -7.93
C TRP A 93 3.07 -0.52 -8.49
N ALA A 94 2.71 -0.47 -9.77
CA ALA A 94 2.18 0.72 -10.41
C ALA A 94 0.69 0.94 -10.02
N PRO A 95 0.12 2.14 -10.26
CA PRO A 95 -1.29 2.40 -9.98
C PRO A 95 -2.26 1.37 -10.59
N VAL A 96 -2.03 0.93 -11.83
CA VAL A 96 -2.88 -0.09 -12.49
C VAL A 96 -2.88 -1.42 -11.74
N GLU A 97 -1.75 -1.81 -11.17
CA GLU A 97 -1.58 -3.07 -10.47
C GLU A 97 -2.27 -3.04 -9.11
N VAL A 98 -2.17 -1.91 -8.39
CA VAL A 98 -2.90 -1.71 -7.13
C VAL A 98 -4.41 -1.73 -7.35
N VAL A 99 -4.90 -1.13 -8.44
CA VAL A 99 -6.34 -1.16 -8.76
C VAL A 99 -6.81 -2.56 -9.15
N CYS A 100 -6.05 -3.31 -9.94
CA CYS A 100 -6.37 -4.70 -10.26
C CYS A 100 -6.39 -5.59 -9.01
N HIS A 101 -5.45 -5.37 -8.08
CA HIS A 101 -5.41 -6.04 -6.78
C HIS A 101 -6.70 -5.79 -5.98
N LEU A 102 -7.07 -4.51 -5.80
CA LEU A 102 -8.32 -4.13 -5.13
C LEU A 102 -9.56 -4.75 -5.80
N ARG A 103 -9.60 -4.73 -7.14
CA ARG A 103 -10.68 -5.33 -7.94
C ARG A 103 -10.85 -6.82 -7.65
N ASP A 104 -9.76 -7.56 -7.56
CA ASP A 104 -9.79 -9.02 -7.43
C ASP A 104 -10.03 -9.45 -5.98
N GLU A 105 -9.38 -8.81 -5.00
CA GLU A 105 -9.63 -9.09 -3.58
C GLU A 105 -11.03 -8.69 -3.11
N GLU A 106 -11.70 -7.75 -3.79
CA GLU A 106 -13.11 -7.42 -3.54
C GLU A 106 -14.00 -8.67 -3.55
N VAL A 107 -13.72 -9.61 -4.46
CA VAL A 107 -14.51 -10.84 -4.64
C VAL A 107 -13.80 -12.05 -4.07
N GLU A 108 -12.52 -12.22 -4.40
CA GLU A 108 -11.79 -13.46 -4.14
C GLU A 108 -11.13 -13.52 -2.77
N ASP A 109 -11.06 -12.40 -2.05
CA ASP A 109 -10.62 -12.38 -0.65
C ASP A 109 -11.79 -12.02 0.27
N PHE A 110 -12.16 -10.74 0.32
CA PHE A 110 -13.09 -10.26 1.34
C PHE A 110 -14.51 -10.79 1.14
N GLY A 111 -15.06 -10.69 -0.08
CA GLY A 111 -16.37 -11.23 -0.40
C GLY A 111 -16.47 -12.73 -0.14
N ALA A 112 -15.57 -13.52 -0.72
CA ALA A 112 -15.53 -14.97 -0.56
C ALA A 112 -15.38 -15.41 0.91
N ARG A 113 -14.57 -14.72 1.72
CA ARG A 113 -14.41 -15.07 3.14
C ARG A 113 -15.63 -14.72 3.98
N VAL A 114 -16.32 -13.62 3.68
CA VAL A 114 -17.60 -13.31 4.31
C VAL A 114 -18.60 -14.43 4.00
N ASP A 115 -18.68 -14.89 2.75
CA ASP A 115 -19.57 -15.99 2.37
C ASP A 115 -19.25 -17.30 3.12
N VAL A 116 -17.97 -17.61 3.32
CA VAL A 116 -17.54 -18.78 4.13
C VAL A 116 -18.01 -18.65 5.58
N ILE A 117 -17.88 -17.47 6.20
CA ILE A 117 -18.38 -17.22 7.56
C ILE A 117 -19.90 -17.43 7.61
N LEU A 118 -20.63 -16.87 6.64
CA LEU A 118 -22.07 -17.00 6.57
C LEU A 118 -22.49 -18.45 6.38
N ALA A 119 -21.80 -19.23 5.56
CA ALA A 119 -22.09 -20.64 5.34
C ALA A 119 -21.74 -21.55 6.53
N GLY A 120 -21.13 -21.02 7.61
CA GLY A 120 -20.64 -21.83 8.72
C GLY A 120 -19.44 -22.71 8.32
N GLY A 121 -18.65 -22.25 7.34
CA GLY A 121 -17.48 -22.97 6.87
C GLY A 121 -16.37 -23.08 7.91
N ALA A 122 -15.44 -24.01 7.70
CA ALA A 122 -14.38 -24.31 8.67
C ALA A 122 -13.01 -23.69 8.33
N ARG A 123 -12.81 -23.22 7.09
CA ARG A 123 -11.54 -22.65 6.62
C ARG A 123 -11.73 -21.72 5.44
N PHE A 124 -10.83 -20.76 5.28
CA PHE A 124 -10.72 -19.93 4.09
C PHE A 124 -9.82 -20.58 3.04
N ALA A 125 -10.10 -20.33 1.76
CA ALA A 125 -9.14 -20.62 0.70
C ALA A 125 -7.90 -19.72 0.86
N PRO A 126 -6.68 -20.21 0.54
CA PRO A 126 -5.51 -19.35 0.45
C PRO A 126 -5.66 -18.38 -0.72
N ILE A 127 -5.08 -17.19 -0.55
CA ILE A 127 -4.95 -16.18 -1.62
C ILE A 127 -3.46 -16.01 -1.92
N GLU A 128 -3.14 -15.66 -3.17
CA GLU A 128 -1.77 -15.40 -3.62
C GLU A 128 -1.73 -14.13 -4.49
N PRO A 129 -1.89 -12.93 -3.90
CA PRO A 129 -2.07 -11.69 -4.67
C PRO A 129 -0.89 -11.35 -5.59
N GLU A 130 0.35 -11.58 -5.14
CA GLU A 130 1.56 -11.35 -5.94
C GLU A 130 1.61 -12.27 -7.16
N ARG A 131 1.15 -13.51 -7.00
CA ARG A 131 1.05 -14.48 -8.09
C ARG A 131 -0.05 -14.07 -9.06
N TRP A 132 -1.21 -13.64 -8.57
CA TRP A 132 -2.31 -13.15 -9.40
C TRP A 132 -1.87 -11.95 -10.24
N ALA A 133 -1.10 -11.02 -9.69
CA ALA A 133 -0.62 -9.86 -10.44
C ALA A 133 0.18 -10.24 -11.69
N VAL A 134 0.99 -11.30 -11.60
CA VAL A 134 1.76 -11.84 -12.72
C VAL A 134 0.88 -12.65 -13.68
N GLU A 135 0.16 -13.65 -13.16
CA GLU A 135 -0.62 -14.58 -13.99
C GLU A 135 -1.76 -13.88 -14.74
N ARG A 136 -2.37 -12.87 -14.12
CA ARG A 136 -3.47 -12.07 -14.69
C ARG A 136 -2.96 -10.81 -15.41
N ARG A 137 -1.64 -10.64 -15.51
CA ARG A 137 -0.98 -9.56 -16.25
C ARG A 137 -1.45 -8.16 -15.85
N TYR A 138 -1.48 -7.86 -14.55
CA TYR A 138 -1.97 -6.57 -14.06
C TYR A 138 -1.25 -5.37 -14.69
N ALA A 139 0.06 -5.49 -14.93
CA ALA A 139 0.86 -4.42 -15.55
C ALA A 139 0.39 -4.04 -16.96
N ASP A 140 -0.29 -4.95 -17.67
CA ASP A 140 -0.77 -4.76 -19.02
C ASP A 140 -2.23 -4.28 -19.06
N ALA A 141 -2.94 -4.31 -17.94
CA ALA A 141 -4.35 -3.98 -17.87
C ALA A 141 -4.63 -2.52 -18.26
N ASP A 142 -5.89 -2.25 -18.63
CA ASP A 142 -6.40 -0.89 -18.75
C ASP A 142 -6.83 -0.39 -17.37
N GLY A 143 -6.10 0.60 -16.83
CA GLY A 143 -6.34 1.14 -15.49
C GLY A 143 -7.75 1.70 -15.28
N PRO A 144 -8.24 2.58 -16.17
CA PRO A 144 -9.60 3.09 -16.09
C PRO A 144 -10.67 1.98 -16.12
N ALA A 145 -10.53 0.97 -16.99
CA ALA A 145 -11.44 -0.17 -17.03
C ALA A 145 -11.38 -1.00 -15.75
N ALA A 146 -10.18 -1.30 -15.23
CA ALA A 146 -10.02 -2.01 -13.97
C ALA A 146 -10.65 -1.26 -12.78
N LEU A 147 -10.57 0.08 -12.77
CA LEU A 147 -11.23 0.91 -11.76
C LEU A 147 -12.76 0.87 -11.89
N ALA A 148 -13.28 0.89 -13.12
CA ALA A 148 -14.71 0.74 -13.37
C ALA A 148 -15.23 -0.64 -12.93
N GLU A 149 -14.47 -1.71 -13.19
CA GLU A 149 -14.77 -3.06 -12.73
C GLU A 149 -14.74 -3.15 -11.20
N PHE A 150 -13.73 -2.57 -10.55
CA PHE A 150 -13.66 -2.49 -9.09
C PHE A 150 -14.90 -1.79 -8.51
N ARG A 151 -15.28 -0.64 -9.08
CA ARG A 151 -16.49 0.10 -8.67
C ARG A 151 -17.75 -0.76 -8.80
N ALA A 152 -17.90 -1.49 -9.91
CA ALA A 152 -19.04 -2.36 -10.12
C ALA A 152 -19.09 -3.50 -9.09
N ARG A 153 -17.94 -4.15 -8.84
CA ARG A 153 -17.83 -5.20 -7.80
C ARG A 153 -18.13 -4.65 -6.42
N ARG A 154 -17.61 -3.46 -6.08
CA ARG A 154 -17.89 -2.77 -4.83
C ARG A 154 -19.37 -2.48 -4.64
N ALA A 155 -20.06 -2.02 -5.69
CA ALA A 155 -21.50 -1.80 -5.63
C ALA A 155 -22.26 -3.11 -5.33
N ALA A 156 -21.87 -4.22 -5.96
CA ALA A 156 -22.44 -5.53 -5.70
C ALA A 156 -22.17 -6.00 -4.25
N SER A 157 -20.92 -5.89 -3.77
CA SER A 157 -20.55 -6.21 -2.38
C SER A 157 -21.39 -5.42 -1.38
N LEU A 158 -21.61 -4.12 -1.62
CA LEU A 158 -22.41 -3.27 -0.74
C LEU A 158 -23.89 -3.68 -0.69
N VAL A 159 -24.46 -4.16 -1.79
CA VAL A 159 -25.81 -4.74 -1.83
C VAL A 159 -25.85 -6.03 -1.02
N SER A 160 -24.88 -6.94 -1.22
CA SER A 160 -24.79 -8.18 -0.45
C SER A 160 -24.63 -7.92 1.05
N LEU A 161 -23.70 -7.03 1.43
CA LEU A 161 -23.48 -6.64 2.83
C LEU A 161 -24.71 -5.99 3.47
N ALA A 162 -25.57 -5.33 2.68
CA ALA A 162 -26.80 -4.73 3.18
C ALA A 162 -27.85 -5.76 3.60
N ALA A 163 -27.83 -6.94 2.98
CA ALA A 163 -28.79 -8.00 3.23
C ALA A 163 -28.41 -8.90 4.42
N ILE A 164 -27.21 -8.76 4.97
CA ILE A 164 -26.70 -9.61 6.06
C ILE A 164 -27.24 -9.10 7.41
N PRO A 165 -27.93 -9.95 8.21
CA PRO A 165 -28.21 -9.67 9.61
C PRO A 165 -26.88 -9.52 10.37
N PRO A 166 -26.60 -8.39 11.06
CA PRO A 166 -25.29 -8.13 11.65
C PRO A 166 -24.81 -9.21 12.63
N GLU A 167 -25.73 -9.87 13.32
CA GLU A 167 -25.47 -10.93 14.30
C GLU A 167 -24.80 -12.14 13.65
N ARG A 168 -25.04 -12.37 12.35
CA ARG A 168 -24.40 -13.46 11.61
C ARG A 168 -22.91 -13.24 11.34
N LEU A 169 -22.44 -12.00 11.40
CA LEU A 169 -21.02 -11.66 11.22
C LEU A 169 -20.21 -11.86 12.50
N VAL A 170 -20.86 -12.16 13.64
CA VAL A 170 -20.18 -12.47 14.90
C VAL A 170 -19.55 -13.87 14.87
N GLY A 171 -20.01 -14.76 13.97
CA GLY A 171 -19.38 -16.06 13.74
C GLY A 171 -17.91 -15.91 13.34
N ALA A 172 -17.04 -16.77 13.88
CA ALA A 172 -15.59 -16.68 13.69
C ALA A 172 -14.96 -18.04 13.42
N ILE A 173 -14.00 -18.04 12.49
CA ILE A 173 -13.23 -19.21 12.05
C ILE A 173 -11.79 -19.10 12.57
N GLU A 174 -11.18 -20.25 12.88
CA GLU A 174 -9.75 -20.32 13.19
C GLU A 174 -8.91 -20.01 11.94
N HIS A 175 -7.99 -19.08 12.08
CA HIS A 175 -7.14 -18.55 11.03
C HIS A 175 -5.67 -18.57 11.49
N ARG A 176 -4.84 -19.26 10.70
CA ARG A 176 -3.45 -19.61 11.06
C ARG A 176 -2.60 -18.44 11.54
N ARG A 177 -2.79 -17.24 10.99
CA ARG A 177 -1.98 -16.05 11.31
C ARG A 177 -2.54 -15.19 12.44
N THR A 178 -3.86 -15.10 12.55
CA THR A 178 -4.52 -14.10 13.41
C THR A 178 -5.23 -14.72 14.61
N GLY A 179 -5.21 -16.05 14.76
CA GLY A 179 -6.06 -16.74 15.73
C GLY A 179 -7.48 -16.83 15.18
N ARG A 180 -8.47 -16.25 15.85
CA ARG A 180 -9.85 -16.25 15.35
C ARG A 180 -10.14 -15.03 14.48
N LEU A 181 -10.89 -15.23 13.40
CA LEU A 181 -11.33 -14.16 12.51
C LEU A 181 -12.84 -14.25 12.29
N SER A 182 -13.57 -13.22 12.74
CA SER A 182 -15.01 -13.09 12.55
C SER A 182 -15.38 -12.41 11.24
N GLY A 183 -16.66 -12.50 10.86
CA GLY A 183 -17.20 -11.70 9.76
C GLY A 183 -17.08 -10.19 10.00
N LEU A 184 -17.21 -9.73 11.26
CA LEU A 184 -16.99 -8.33 11.62
C LEU A 184 -15.52 -7.93 11.46
N ASP A 185 -14.58 -8.80 11.85
CA ASP A 185 -13.15 -8.56 11.63
C ASP A 185 -12.83 -8.45 10.14
N LEU A 186 -13.42 -9.31 9.31
CA LEU A 186 -13.25 -9.27 7.84
C LEU A 186 -13.76 -7.96 7.25
N VAL A 187 -14.96 -7.53 7.62
CA VAL A 187 -15.54 -6.27 7.12
C VAL A 187 -14.74 -5.05 7.57
N ALA A 188 -14.24 -5.05 8.82
CA ALA A 188 -13.35 -4.00 9.30
C ALA A 188 -11.97 -4.03 8.59
N ALA A 189 -11.42 -5.22 8.38
CA ALA A 189 -10.18 -5.40 7.65
C ALA A 189 -10.29 -4.95 6.18
N TRP A 190 -11.46 -5.14 5.55
CA TRP A 190 -11.74 -4.67 4.19
C TRP A 190 -11.59 -3.15 4.08
N VAL A 191 -12.16 -2.41 5.05
CA VAL A 191 -11.99 -0.95 5.12
C VAL A 191 -10.54 -0.57 5.38
N ALA A 192 -9.85 -1.27 6.31
CA ALA A 192 -8.45 -1.01 6.60
C ALA A 192 -7.55 -1.27 5.37
N HIS A 193 -7.90 -2.26 4.56
CA HIS A 193 -7.21 -2.61 3.33
C HIS A 193 -7.34 -1.53 2.25
N ASP A 194 -8.55 -0.98 2.06
CA ASP A 194 -8.76 0.20 1.22
C ASP A 194 -7.83 1.37 1.66
N ARG A 195 -7.69 1.60 2.98
CA ARG A 195 -6.81 2.65 3.51
C ARG A 195 -5.32 2.37 3.29
N LEU A 196 -4.90 1.11 3.40
CA LEU A 196 -3.53 0.70 3.10
C LEU A 196 -3.17 1.00 1.64
N HIS A 197 -4.03 0.64 0.70
CA HIS A 197 -3.79 0.87 -0.72
C HIS A 197 -3.98 2.33 -1.14
N LEU A 198 -4.82 3.10 -0.44
CA LEU A 198 -4.84 4.55 -0.61
C LEU A 198 -3.48 5.18 -0.28
N ALA A 199 -2.87 4.78 0.84
CA ALA A 199 -1.56 5.26 1.25
C ALA A 199 -0.47 4.81 0.25
N GLN A 200 -0.52 3.57 -0.22
CA GLN A 200 0.39 3.06 -1.24
C GLN A 200 0.29 3.87 -2.55
N LEU A 201 -0.93 4.13 -3.04
CA LEU A 201 -1.16 4.93 -4.24
C LEU A 201 -0.65 6.35 -4.05
N ALA A 202 -1.01 7.02 -2.95
CA ALA A 202 -0.53 8.38 -2.67
C ALA A 202 1.00 8.45 -2.66
N GLY A 203 1.68 7.48 -2.03
CA GLY A 203 3.14 7.38 -2.05
C GLY A 203 3.71 7.14 -3.45
N THR A 204 3.05 6.27 -4.24
CA THR A 204 3.44 5.98 -5.62
C THR A 204 3.35 7.21 -6.51
N LEU A 205 2.25 7.96 -6.43
CA LEU A 205 2.07 9.20 -7.17
C LEU A 205 3.08 10.26 -6.71
N ALA A 206 3.30 10.42 -5.40
CA ALA A 206 4.30 11.35 -4.90
C ALA A 206 5.70 11.06 -5.47
N ARG A 207 6.14 9.79 -5.46
CA ARG A 207 7.44 9.39 -6.03
C ARG A 207 7.51 9.59 -7.55
N THR A 208 6.48 9.17 -8.29
CA THR A 208 6.48 9.25 -9.76
C THR A 208 6.36 10.68 -10.30
N TRP A 209 5.76 11.61 -9.57
CA TRP A 209 5.72 13.02 -9.98
C TRP A 209 7.08 13.71 -9.92
N THR A 210 7.96 13.30 -9.00
CA THR A 210 9.32 13.88 -8.93
C THR A 210 10.12 13.64 -10.20
N THR A 211 9.95 12.47 -10.81
CA THR A 211 10.64 12.10 -12.05
C THR A 211 9.94 12.67 -13.29
N ARG A 212 8.60 12.80 -13.24
CA ARG A 212 7.79 13.35 -14.34
C ARG A 212 8.19 14.78 -14.74
N TRP A 213 8.63 15.60 -13.79
CA TRP A 213 9.01 16.99 -14.02
C TRP A 213 10.51 17.23 -14.07
N ALA A 214 11.33 16.19 -14.18
CA ALA A 214 12.76 16.36 -14.34
C ALA A 214 13.10 17.26 -15.56
N PRO A 215 14.11 18.15 -15.46
CA PRO A 215 15.07 18.31 -14.36
C PRO A 215 14.65 19.33 -13.27
N LEU A 216 13.37 19.67 -13.12
CA LEU A 216 12.92 20.65 -12.12
C LEU A 216 13.12 20.16 -10.68
N ARG A 217 13.35 21.10 -9.76
CA ARG A 217 13.64 20.84 -8.34
C ARG A 217 12.38 20.68 -7.50
N THR A 218 11.73 19.52 -7.64
CA THR A 218 10.53 19.17 -6.84
C THR A 218 10.85 18.90 -5.37
N ASP A 219 12.13 18.72 -5.02
CA ASP A 219 12.63 18.56 -3.65
C ASP A 219 12.34 19.78 -2.75
N TYR A 220 12.04 20.95 -3.35
CA TYR A 220 11.59 22.12 -2.60
C TYR A 220 10.29 21.88 -1.81
N ALA A 221 9.43 20.97 -2.24
CA ALA A 221 8.18 20.64 -1.53
C ALA A 221 8.40 19.92 -0.18
N GLY A 222 9.63 19.52 0.12
CA GLY A 222 10.00 18.74 1.30
C GLY A 222 10.46 17.33 0.95
N PRO A 223 10.92 16.54 1.95
CA PRO A 223 11.29 15.15 1.72
C PRO A 223 10.06 14.39 1.26
N ILE A 224 10.14 13.75 0.09
CA ILE A 224 9.10 12.82 -0.34
C ILE A 224 9.15 11.65 0.65
N PRO A 225 8.10 11.43 1.46
CA PRO A 225 8.08 10.30 2.37
C PRO A 225 8.16 9.03 1.53
N TYR A 226 8.77 7.98 2.10
CA TYR A 226 9.06 6.71 1.42
C TYR A 226 10.21 6.86 0.41
N ALA A 227 11.46 6.88 0.92
CA ALA A 227 12.65 6.69 0.09
C ALA A 227 12.63 5.30 -0.57
N PRO A 228 13.28 5.11 -1.73
CA PRO A 228 13.42 3.80 -2.38
C PRO A 228 14.13 2.76 -1.48
#